data_AF-A0A1U7AED9-F1
#
_entry.id   AF-A0A1U7AED9-F1
#
_cell.length_a   1.000
_cell.length_b   1.000
_cell.length_c   1.000
_cell.angle_alpha   90.00
_cell.angle_beta   90.00
_cell.angle_gamma   90.00
#
_symmetry.space_group_name_H-M   'P 1'
#
loop_
_entity.id
_entity.type
_entity.pdbx_description
1 polymer ?
#
loop_
_entity_poly.entity_id
_entity_poly.type
_entity_poly.pdbx_seq_one_letter_code
_entity_poly.pdbx_strand_id
1 'polypeptide(L)'
;MGKEWEKAQLDKLVAKQKNRIEKLKTQLKKEDVHIAKTEAYNNELNTTQQNVTIIVAAAENDAIGKDNQLIWHLRDDLKRFKALTSGHHIIMGRKTFESFPKPLPNRTHVVITRQSDYKTPEGVIIVNSLKEAIEVSKNDNRPFIIGGGEIYKQAMSVADSIELTRVHDNFEADTFFPEIDESTWKETSNIFHSKDDKHKHEFTFFTYKRA
;
A
#
# COMPACT_ATOMS: atom_id res chain seq x y z
N MET A 1 44.99 -9.14 -66.26
CA MET A 1 44.20 -9.74 -65.18
C MET A 1 42.98 -8.85 -64.97
N GLY A 2 41.79 -9.35 -65.30
CA GLY A 2 40.67 -8.55 -65.81
C GLY A 2 39.57 -8.21 -64.80
N LYS A 3 38.84 -7.13 -65.11
CA LYS A 3 37.70 -6.54 -64.37
C LYS A 3 36.64 -7.55 -63.90
N GLU A 4 36.54 -8.72 -64.54
CA GLU A 4 35.61 -9.79 -64.17
C GLU A 4 35.99 -10.50 -62.86
N TRP A 5 37.29 -10.66 -62.59
CA TRP A 5 37.77 -11.27 -61.33
C TRP A 5 37.49 -10.36 -60.14
N GLU A 6 37.70 -9.05 -60.31
CA GLU A 6 37.36 -8.04 -59.29
C GLU A 6 35.85 -8.02 -59.01
N LYS A 7 35.02 -8.06 -60.06
CA LYS A 7 33.56 -8.11 -59.92
C LYS A 7 33.09 -9.37 -59.18
N ALA A 8 33.62 -10.54 -59.54
CA ALA A 8 33.29 -11.80 -58.87
C ALA A 8 33.72 -11.79 -57.38
N GLN A 9 34.86 -11.17 -57.08
CA GLN A 9 35.35 -11.02 -55.71
C GLN A 9 34.46 -10.05 -54.89
N LEU A 10 34.01 -8.96 -55.52
CA LEU A 10 33.11 -7.99 -54.93
C LEU A 10 31.73 -8.60 -54.64
N ASP A 11 31.18 -9.36 -55.59
CA ASP A 11 29.89 -10.05 -55.44
C ASP A 11 29.94 -11.08 -54.29
N LYS A 12 31.06 -11.79 -54.15
CA LYS A 12 31.29 -12.71 -53.04
C LYS A 12 31.34 -12.00 -51.68
N LEU A 13 31.97 -10.82 -51.61
CA LEU A 13 32.01 -9.98 -50.42
C LEU A 13 30.61 -9.46 -50.05
N VAL A 14 29.85 -8.97 -51.03
CA VAL A 14 28.47 -8.49 -50.84
C VAL A 14 27.55 -9.62 -50.37
N ALA A 15 27.65 -10.81 -50.96
CA ALA A 15 26.88 -11.98 -50.52
C ALA A 15 27.20 -12.38 -49.07
N LYS A 16 28.48 -12.33 -48.68
CA LYS A 16 28.91 -12.59 -47.29
C LYS A 16 28.36 -11.55 -46.32
N GLN A 17 28.32 -10.27 -46.72
CA GLN A 17 27.74 -9.20 -45.90
C GLN A 17 26.21 -9.36 -45.76
N LYS A 18 25.48 -9.67 -46.83
CA LYS A 18 24.03 -9.93 -46.78
C LYS A 18 23.69 -11.08 -45.83
N ASN A 19 24.43 -12.18 -45.90
CA ASN A 19 24.24 -13.32 -45.00
C ASN A 19 24.52 -12.95 -43.54
N ARG A 20 25.51 -12.09 -43.28
CA ARG A 20 25.79 -11.59 -41.92
C ARG A 20 24.65 -10.70 -41.42
N ILE A 21 24.11 -9.82 -42.25
CA ILE A 21 22.98 -8.94 -41.92
C ILE A 21 21.72 -9.75 -41.60
N GLU A 22 21.40 -10.78 -42.40
CA GLU A 22 20.23 -11.63 -42.14
C GLU A 22 20.36 -12.45 -40.84
N LYS A 23 21.57 -12.93 -40.52
CA LYS A 23 21.84 -13.56 -39.22
C LYS A 23 21.63 -12.60 -38.06
N LEU A 24 22.13 -11.36 -38.18
CA LEU A 24 21.95 -10.32 -37.16
C LEU A 24 20.47 -9.95 -36.98
N LYS A 25 19.71 -9.78 -38.06
CA LYS A 25 18.26 -9.53 -38.00
C LYS A 25 17.50 -10.68 -37.32
N THR A 26 17.89 -11.92 -37.62
CA THR A 26 17.26 -13.11 -37.01
C THR A 26 17.58 -13.19 -35.53
N GLN A 27 18.79 -12.80 -35.12
CA GLN A 27 19.21 -12.76 -33.73
C GLN A 27 18.49 -11.65 -32.96
N LEU A 28 18.40 -10.44 -33.53
CA LEU A 28 17.62 -9.33 -32.97
C LEU A 28 16.16 -9.71 -32.74
N LYS A 29 15.49 -10.33 -33.73
CA LYS A 29 14.10 -10.81 -33.57
C LYS A 29 13.96 -11.84 -32.44
N LYS A 30 14.94 -12.72 -32.22
CA LYS A 30 14.91 -13.70 -31.12
C LYS A 30 15.12 -13.02 -29.77
N GLU A 31 16.00 -12.02 -29.70
CA GLU A 31 16.23 -11.19 -28.52
C GLU A 31 14.97 -10.38 -28.18
N ASP A 32 14.34 -9.73 -29.16
CA ASP A 32 13.08 -8.99 -28.98
C ASP A 32 11.96 -9.88 -28.42
N VAL A 33 11.81 -11.10 -28.94
CA VAL A 33 10.80 -12.06 -28.44
C VAL A 33 11.13 -12.55 -27.03
N HIS A 34 12.42 -12.73 -26.71
CA HIS A 34 12.84 -13.12 -25.36
C HIS A 34 12.61 -11.99 -24.35
N ILE A 35 12.92 -10.75 -24.74
CA ILE A 35 12.67 -9.53 -23.95
C ILE A 35 11.16 -9.38 -23.72
N ALA A 36 10.34 -9.43 -24.77
CA ALA A 36 8.88 -9.32 -24.64
C ALA A 36 8.27 -10.42 -23.75
N LYS A 37 8.77 -11.67 -23.82
CA LYS A 37 8.34 -12.75 -22.93
C LYS A 37 8.78 -12.54 -21.49
N THR A 38 9.98 -12.01 -21.29
CA THR A 38 10.53 -11.69 -19.97
C THR A 38 9.78 -10.52 -19.34
N GLU A 39 9.45 -9.49 -20.13
CA GLU A 39 8.63 -8.36 -19.73
C GLU A 39 7.18 -8.76 -19.45
N ALA A 40 6.58 -9.65 -20.25
CA ALA A 40 5.25 -10.19 -19.97
C ALA A 40 5.22 -11.03 -18.69
N TYR A 41 6.20 -11.92 -18.50
CA TYR A 41 6.34 -12.71 -17.27
C TYR A 41 6.62 -11.82 -16.05
N ASN A 42 7.47 -10.81 -16.19
CA ASN A 42 7.73 -9.84 -15.13
C ASN A 42 6.52 -8.94 -14.88
N ASN A 43 5.71 -8.61 -15.88
CA ASN A 43 4.44 -7.89 -15.69
C ASN A 43 3.36 -8.76 -15.01
N GLU A 44 3.31 -10.07 -15.29
CA GLU A 44 2.46 -11.03 -14.57
C GLU A 44 2.93 -11.29 -13.13
N LEU A 45 4.24 -11.22 -12.86
CA LEU A 45 4.77 -11.22 -11.49
C LEU A 45 4.58 -9.86 -10.80
N ASN A 46 4.56 -8.76 -11.56
CA ASN A 46 4.34 -7.39 -11.08
C ASN A 46 2.86 -6.97 -11.10
N THR A 47 1.92 -7.86 -11.40
CA THR A 47 0.53 -7.66 -10.98
C THR A 47 0.44 -7.77 -9.46
N THR A 48 0.79 -6.65 -8.83
CA THR A 48 0.22 -6.11 -7.60
C THR A 48 0.10 -7.13 -6.47
N GLN A 49 1.21 -7.42 -5.79
CA GLN A 49 1.09 -7.85 -4.41
C GLN A 49 0.44 -6.69 -3.63
N GLN A 50 -0.83 -6.89 -3.28
CA GLN A 50 -1.58 -6.00 -2.40
C GLN A 50 -0.78 -5.82 -1.10
N ASN A 51 -0.54 -4.57 -0.72
CA ASN A 51 0.13 -4.22 0.53
C ASN A 51 -0.92 -3.73 1.54
N VAL A 52 -1.39 -4.64 2.39
CA VAL A 52 -2.37 -4.33 3.44
C VAL A 52 -1.68 -3.49 4.50
N THR A 53 -2.04 -2.22 4.60
CA THR A 53 -1.39 -1.25 5.50
C THR A 53 -2.30 -0.94 6.70
N ILE A 54 -1.80 -1.05 7.92
CA ILE A 54 -2.42 -0.45 9.10
C ILE A 54 -2.04 1.03 9.13
N ILE A 55 -2.98 1.94 9.38
CA ILE A 55 -2.68 3.36 9.64
C ILE A 55 -3.37 3.79 10.92
N VAL A 56 -2.59 4.31 11.86
CA VAL A 56 -3.05 4.58 13.23
C VAL A 56 -2.28 5.73 13.86
N ALA A 57 -2.95 6.53 14.68
CA ALA A 57 -2.30 7.43 15.63
C ALA A 57 -2.47 6.85 17.05
N ALA A 58 -1.38 6.68 17.78
CA ALA A 58 -1.38 6.13 19.14
C ALA A 58 -0.46 6.94 20.05
N ALA A 59 -0.86 7.07 21.31
CA ALA A 59 -0.09 7.73 22.36
C ALA A 59 1.11 6.89 22.82
N GLU A 60 1.97 7.42 23.69
CA GLU A 60 3.13 6.68 24.21
C GLU A 60 2.70 5.40 24.95
N ASN A 61 1.56 5.43 25.64
CA ASN A 61 0.93 4.28 26.30
C ASN A 61 -0.03 3.48 25.40
N ASP A 62 0.14 3.54 24.07
CA ASP A 62 -0.69 2.90 23.05
C ASP A 62 -2.18 3.30 23.05
N ALA A 63 -2.58 4.31 23.81
CA ALA A 63 -3.95 4.82 23.78
C ALA A 63 -4.32 5.33 22.37
N ILE A 64 -5.52 5.03 21.88
CA ILE A 64 -6.00 5.49 20.55
C ILE A 64 -7.37 6.16 20.59
N GLY A 65 -8.17 5.93 21.64
CA GLY A 65 -9.51 6.46 21.73
C GLY A 65 -10.13 6.31 23.11
N LYS A 66 -11.10 7.18 23.40
CA LYS A 66 -11.94 7.14 24.60
C LYS A 66 -13.36 7.50 24.19
N ASP A 67 -14.36 6.76 24.67
CA ASP A 67 -15.78 7.01 24.39
C ASP A 67 -16.12 7.07 22.88
N ASN A 68 -15.46 6.23 22.07
CA ASN A 68 -15.51 6.21 20.59
C ASN A 68 -15.04 7.50 19.90
N GLN A 69 -14.28 8.35 20.57
CA GLN A 69 -13.69 9.57 20.02
C GLN A 69 -12.17 9.52 20.03
N LEU A 70 -11.56 10.29 19.13
CA LEU A 70 -10.12 10.55 19.15
C LEU A 70 -9.79 11.47 20.32
N ILE A 71 -8.69 11.16 21.01
CA ILE A 71 -8.28 11.86 22.24
C ILE A 71 -7.63 13.21 21.91
N TRP A 72 -7.10 13.37 20.70
CA TRP A 72 -6.43 14.57 20.24
C TRP A 72 -6.86 14.99 18.84
N HIS A 73 -6.46 16.20 18.45
CA HIS A 73 -6.62 16.73 17.11
C HIS A 73 -5.27 17.18 16.55
N LEU A 74 -4.63 16.32 15.76
CA LEU A 74 -3.34 16.59 15.12
C LEU A 74 -3.56 16.89 13.64
N ARG A 75 -3.43 18.17 13.26
CA ARG A 75 -3.76 18.62 11.90
C ARG A 75 -2.87 17.96 10.84
N ASP A 76 -1.58 17.79 11.12
CA ASP A 76 -0.65 17.19 10.17
C ASP A 76 -0.82 15.67 10.07
N ASP A 77 -1.22 14.99 11.14
CA ASP A 77 -1.65 13.59 11.09
C ASP A 77 -2.90 13.42 10.21
N LEU A 78 -3.92 14.27 10.38
CA LEU A 78 -5.13 14.22 9.53
C LEU A 78 -4.81 14.48 8.04
N LYS A 79 -3.85 15.37 7.74
CA LYS A 79 -3.37 15.59 6.37
C LYS A 79 -2.66 14.35 5.84
N ARG A 80 -1.77 13.75 6.63
CA ARG A 80 -1.06 12.51 6.28
C ARG A 80 -2.04 11.37 6.03
N PHE A 81 -2.99 11.15 6.93
CA PHE A 81 -4.07 10.18 6.77
C PHE A 81 -4.83 10.39 5.47
N LYS A 82 -5.26 11.63 5.19
CA LYS A 82 -5.95 11.96 3.92
C LYS A 82 -5.08 11.68 2.70
N ALA A 83 -3.80 12.08 2.74
CA ALA A 83 -2.88 11.90 1.62
C ALA A 83 -2.61 10.43 1.32
N LEU A 84 -2.41 9.60 2.36
CA LEU A 84 -2.12 8.18 2.22
C LEU A 84 -3.34 7.37 1.79
N THR A 85 -4.52 7.68 2.33
CA THR A 85 -5.73 6.86 2.13
C THR A 85 -6.59 7.28 0.95
N SER A 86 -6.36 8.45 0.35
CA SER A 86 -7.16 8.93 -0.78
C SER A 86 -7.00 8.01 -2.00
N GLY A 87 -8.11 7.62 -2.61
CA GLY A 87 -8.15 6.68 -3.74
C GLY A 87 -8.16 5.20 -3.32
N HIS A 88 -8.02 4.92 -2.02
CA HIS A 88 -7.93 3.57 -1.49
C HIS A 88 -9.17 3.16 -0.69
N HIS A 89 -9.25 1.86 -0.41
CA HIS A 89 -10.20 1.23 0.49
C HIS A 89 -9.74 1.46 1.92
N ILE A 90 -10.66 1.90 2.77
CA ILE A 90 -10.45 2.04 4.21
C ILE A 90 -11.33 1.04 4.95
N ILE A 91 -10.67 0.11 5.62
CA ILE A 91 -11.25 -1.01 6.34
C ILE A 91 -11.38 -0.63 7.81
N MET A 92 -12.58 -0.74 8.34
CA MET A 92 -12.84 -0.38 9.74
C MET A 92 -13.96 -1.20 10.38
N GLY A 93 -14.00 -1.20 11.71
CA GLY A 93 -15.12 -1.74 12.46
C GLY A 93 -16.31 -0.77 12.52
N ARG A 94 -17.52 -1.30 12.74
CA ARG A 94 -18.76 -0.52 12.82
C ARG A 94 -18.68 0.72 13.73
N LYS A 95 -18.16 0.59 14.97
CA LYS A 95 -18.06 1.72 15.92
C LYS A 95 -17.18 2.85 15.42
N THR A 96 -16.10 2.53 14.70
CA THR A 96 -15.22 3.52 14.07
C THR A 96 -15.92 4.20 12.92
N PHE A 97 -16.72 3.47 12.14
CA PHE A 97 -17.53 4.08 11.08
C PHE A 97 -18.58 5.05 11.65
N GLU A 98 -19.26 4.67 12.74
CA GLU A 98 -20.28 5.46 13.43
C GLU A 98 -19.74 6.77 14.04
N SER A 99 -18.43 6.89 14.27
CA SER A 99 -17.84 8.14 14.77
C SER A 99 -17.62 9.20 13.68
N PHE A 100 -17.68 8.82 12.39
CA PHE A 100 -17.59 9.78 11.31
C PHE A 100 -18.92 10.51 11.13
N PRO A 101 -18.92 11.86 11.04
CA PRO A 101 -20.15 12.61 10.78
C PRO A 101 -20.70 12.34 9.37
N LYS A 102 -19.83 11.93 8.44
CA LYS A 102 -20.17 11.52 7.07
C LYS A 102 -19.05 10.68 6.47
N PRO A 103 -19.34 9.83 5.47
CA PRO A 103 -18.30 9.14 4.72
C PRO A 103 -17.26 10.11 4.14
N LEU A 104 -16.01 9.69 4.22
CA LEU A 104 -14.87 10.44 3.76
C LEU A 104 -14.80 10.47 2.21
N PRO A 105 -14.65 11.63 1.56
CA PRO A 105 -14.61 11.69 0.10
C PRO A 105 -13.37 10.98 -0.45
N ASN A 106 -13.49 10.49 -1.68
CA ASN A 106 -12.45 9.80 -2.46
C ASN A 106 -11.89 8.55 -1.77
N ARG A 107 -12.71 7.85 -0.97
CA ARG A 107 -12.33 6.64 -0.24
C ARG A 107 -13.48 5.65 -0.23
N THR A 108 -13.19 4.39 -0.56
CA THR A 108 -14.16 3.29 -0.45
C THR A 108 -14.19 2.81 0.99
N HIS A 109 -15.33 2.90 1.66
CA HIS A 109 -15.44 2.46 3.06
C HIS A 109 -15.80 0.97 3.08
N VAL A 110 -15.05 0.18 3.83
CA VAL A 110 -15.33 -1.24 4.06
C VAL A 110 -15.55 -1.44 5.56
N VAL A 111 -16.80 -1.68 5.94
CA VAL A 111 -17.24 -1.74 7.34
C VAL A 111 -17.48 -3.18 7.76
N ILE A 112 -16.72 -3.62 8.77
CA ILE A 112 -16.84 -4.94 9.38
C ILE A 112 -17.88 -4.88 10.50
N THR A 113 -18.93 -5.71 10.38
CA THR A 113 -19.97 -5.84 11.41
C THR A 113 -20.54 -7.26 11.47
N ARG A 114 -21.01 -7.65 12.65
CA ARG A 114 -21.76 -8.91 12.84
C ARG A 114 -23.27 -8.72 12.72
N GLN A 115 -23.74 -7.49 12.59
CA GLN A 115 -25.16 -7.16 12.43
C GLN A 115 -25.55 -7.29 10.95
N SER A 116 -26.42 -8.25 10.64
CA SER A 116 -26.87 -8.54 9.27
C SER A 116 -27.79 -7.47 8.69
N ASP A 117 -28.44 -6.67 9.55
CA ASP A 117 -29.40 -5.63 9.19
C ASP A 117 -28.83 -4.20 9.31
N TYR A 118 -27.51 -4.07 9.46
CA TYR A 118 -26.85 -2.77 9.57
C TYR A 118 -26.99 -1.96 8.28
N LYS A 119 -27.50 -0.73 8.39
CA LYS A 119 -27.73 0.17 7.25
C LYS A 119 -26.62 1.21 7.17
N THR A 120 -26.10 1.42 5.97
CA THR A 120 -25.10 2.45 5.68
C THR A 120 -25.56 3.38 4.57
N PRO A 121 -24.98 4.60 4.48
CA PRO A 121 -25.11 5.42 3.29
C PRO A 121 -24.63 4.69 2.03
N GLU A 122 -25.05 5.18 0.87
CA GLU A 122 -24.57 4.69 -0.42
C GLU A 122 -23.04 4.80 -0.54
N GLY A 123 -22.41 3.82 -1.19
CA GLY A 123 -20.96 3.78 -1.39
C GLY A 123 -20.14 3.17 -0.23
N VAL A 124 -20.81 2.62 0.78
CA VAL A 124 -20.16 1.87 1.88
C VAL A 124 -20.39 0.37 1.68
N ILE A 125 -19.32 -0.40 1.70
CA ILE A 125 -19.34 -1.86 1.60
C ILE A 125 -19.42 -2.44 3.00
N ILE A 126 -20.35 -3.36 3.23
CA ILE A 126 -20.51 -4.07 4.50
C ILE A 126 -19.99 -5.49 4.34
N VAL A 127 -19.19 -5.95 5.29
CA VAL A 127 -18.63 -7.31 5.34
C VAL A 127 -18.68 -7.84 6.78
N ASN A 128 -18.51 -9.15 6.94
CA ASN A 128 -18.66 -9.81 8.24
C ASN A 128 -17.33 -10.23 8.88
N SER A 129 -16.21 -10.08 8.16
CA SER A 129 -14.88 -10.44 8.66
C SER A 129 -13.75 -9.61 8.06
N LEU A 130 -12.60 -9.58 8.72
CA LEU A 130 -11.39 -8.94 8.19
C LEU A 130 -10.91 -9.60 6.88
N LYS A 131 -11.00 -10.93 6.79
CA LYS A 131 -10.64 -11.67 5.57
C LYS A 131 -11.48 -11.23 4.38
N GLU A 132 -12.79 -11.11 4.57
CA GLU A 132 -13.70 -10.64 3.52
C GLU A 132 -13.45 -9.17 3.15
N ALA A 133 -13.11 -8.33 4.14
CA ALA A 133 -12.73 -6.94 3.89
C ALA A 133 -11.50 -6.81 2.97
N ILE A 134 -10.48 -7.64 3.21
CA ILE A 134 -9.27 -7.70 2.40
C ILE A 134 -9.58 -8.21 0.98
N GLU A 135 -10.39 -9.26 0.86
CA GLU A 135 -10.81 -9.84 -0.43
C GLU A 135 -11.60 -8.85 -1.29
N VAL A 136 -12.55 -8.12 -0.69
CA VAL A 136 -13.28 -7.03 -1.38
C VAL A 136 -12.32 -5.95 -1.89
N SER A 137 -11.22 -5.73 -1.17
CA SER A 137 -10.24 -4.72 -1.49
C SER A 137 -9.14 -5.22 -2.44
N LYS A 138 -9.21 -6.44 -2.99
CA LYS A 138 -8.12 -7.06 -3.78
C LYS A 138 -7.63 -6.28 -4.99
N ASN A 139 -8.49 -5.46 -5.59
CA ASN A 139 -8.15 -4.62 -6.73
C ASN A 139 -7.49 -3.30 -6.30
N ASP A 140 -7.38 -3.07 -5.00
CA ASP A 140 -6.59 -2.00 -4.41
C ASP A 140 -5.21 -2.53 -4.06
N ASN A 141 -4.18 -1.89 -4.58
CA ASN A 141 -2.80 -2.27 -4.31
C ASN A 141 -2.37 -1.93 -2.88
N ARG A 142 -3.10 -1.06 -2.17
CA ARG A 142 -2.75 -0.60 -0.82
C ARG A 142 -3.99 -0.24 0.01
N PRO A 143 -4.82 -1.23 0.39
CA PRO A 143 -5.92 -0.97 1.30
C PRO A 143 -5.42 -0.62 2.71
N PHE A 144 -6.17 0.21 3.41
CA PHE A 144 -5.80 0.70 4.73
C PHE A 144 -6.74 0.18 5.82
N ILE A 145 -6.21 -0.44 6.86
CA ILE A 145 -6.93 -0.78 8.07
C ILE A 145 -6.82 0.39 9.04
N ILE A 146 -7.96 0.98 9.40
CA ILE A 146 -8.03 2.23 10.18
C ILE A 146 -8.67 2.01 11.57
N GLY A 147 -8.80 0.75 12.00
CA GLY A 147 -9.24 0.36 13.35
C GLY A 147 -10.72 -0.01 13.44
N GLY A 148 -11.35 -0.01 14.62
CA GLY A 148 -10.81 0.28 15.95
C GLY A 148 -10.01 -0.87 16.57
N GLY A 149 -9.79 -0.83 17.88
CA GLY A 149 -8.87 -1.72 18.59
C GLY A 149 -9.01 -3.21 18.27
N GLU A 150 -10.23 -3.73 18.17
CA GLU A 150 -10.48 -5.15 17.81
C GLU A 150 -10.04 -5.48 16.38
N ILE A 151 -10.27 -4.56 15.43
CA ILE A 151 -9.83 -4.73 14.04
C ILE A 151 -8.31 -4.64 13.97
N TYR A 152 -7.68 -3.73 14.71
CA TYR A 152 -6.21 -3.67 14.77
C TYR A 152 -5.61 -4.97 15.30
N LYS A 153 -6.14 -5.55 16.38
CA LYS A 153 -5.68 -6.84 16.91
C LYS A 153 -5.69 -7.95 15.85
N GLN A 154 -6.78 -8.04 15.08
CA GLN A 154 -6.89 -9.01 14.00
C GLN A 154 -5.95 -8.70 12.83
N ALA A 155 -5.73 -7.41 12.54
CA ALA A 155 -4.88 -6.95 11.46
C ALA A 155 -3.38 -7.23 11.67
N MET A 156 -2.93 -7.27 12.92
CA MET A 156 -1.52 -7.49 13.26
C MET A 156 -0.94 -8.81 12.71
N SER A 157 -1.77 -9.81 12.40
CA SER A 157 -1.32 -11.09 11.83
C SER A 157 -1.32 -11.14 10.29
N VAL A 158 -1.96 -10.18 9.62
CA VAL A 158 -2.18 -10.20 8.16
C VAL A 158 -1.69 -8.97 7.43
N ALA A 159 -1.44 -7.86 8.12
CA ALA A 159 -0.95 -6.62 7.50
C ALA A 159 0.53 -6.74 7.06
N ASP A 160 0.90 -6.04 6.00
CA ASP A 160 2.27 -6.00 5.47
C ASP A 160 3.06 -4.80 6.02
N SER A 161 2.36 -3.74 6.41
CA SER A 161 2.97 -2.48 6.84
C SER A 161 2.13 -1.75 7.89
N ILE A 162 2.78 -0.92 8.70
CA ILE A 162 2.14 -0.03 9.69
C ILE A 162 2.63 1.39 9.45
N GLU A 163 1.69 2.30 9.20
CA GLU A 163 1.89 3.75 9.17
C GLU A 163 1.42 4.32 10.51
N LEU A 164 2.33 4.40 11.47
CA LEU A 164 2.05 4.84 12.84
C LEU A 164 2.33 6.34 12.99
N THR A 165 1.47 7.06 13.68
CA THR A 165 1.77 8.35 14.28
C THR A 165 1.85 8.15 15.79
N ARG A 166 3.06 8.19 16.36
CA ARG A 166 3.29 8.06 17.80
C ARG A 166 3.22 9.44 18.44
N VAL A 167 2.23 9.69 19.28
CA VAL A 167 2.11 10.94 20.05
C VAL A 167 2.87 10.78 21.35
N HIS A 168 3.87 11.63 21.60
CA HIS A 168 4.76 11.55 22.76
C HIS A 168 4.14 12.17 24.01
N ASP A 169 3.00 11.62 24.40
CA ASP A 169 2.27 11.96 25.61
C ASP A 169 1.42 10.76 26.03
N ASN A 170 0.94 10.75 27.28
CA ASN A 170 0.11 9.68 27.82
C ASN A 170 -1.32 10.18 28.01
N PHE A 171 -2.29 9.34 27.67
CA PHE A 171 -3.70 9.69 27.80
C PHE A 171 -4.52 8.57 28.44
N GLU A 172 -5.59 8.95 29.13
CA GLU A 172 -6.62 8.00 29.53
C GLU A 172 -7.41 7.53 28.32
N ALA A 173 -7.61 6.22 28.19
CA ALA A 173 -8.28 5.60 27.07
C ALA A 173 -8.99 4.31 27.49
N ASP A 174 -10.00 3.93 26.72
CA ASP A 174 -10.66 2.62 26.80
C ASP A 174 -10.23 1.69 25.66
N THR A 175 -9.57 2.25 24.65
CA THR A 175 -9.15 1.56 23.45
C THR A 175 -7.67 1.82 23.19
N PHE A 176 -6.92 0.74 23.01
CA PHE A 176 -5.47 0.75 22.83
C PHE A 176 -5.09 0.05 21.53
N PHE A 177 -3.99 0.50 20.93
CA PHE A 177 -3.33 -0.19 19.83
C PHE A 177 -2.56 -1.42 20.37
N PRO A 178 -2.47 -2.53 19.63
CA PRO A 178 -1.64 -3.66 20.04
C PRO A 178 -0.16 -3.30 20.09
N GLU A 179 0.58 -3.95 20.98
CA GLU A 179 2.04 -3.83 21.04
C GLU A 179 2.69 -4.25 19.71
N ILE A 180 3.69 -3.47 19.28
CA ILE A 180 4.46 -3.75 18.06
C ILE A 180 5.68 -4.57 18.45
N ASP A 181 5.64 -5.88 18.18
CA ASP A 181 6.78 -6.76 18.40
C ASP A 181 7.89 -6.51 17.37
N GLU A 182 9.05 -6.04 17.84
CA GLU A 182 10.24 -5.78 17.03
C GLU A 182 10.83 -7.02 16.35
N SER A 183 10.49 -8.23 16.81
CA SER A 183 10.87 -9.47 16.13
C SER A 183 10.14 -9.63 14.80
N THR A 184 8.91 -9.12 14.73
CA THR A 184 8.01 -9.21 13.57
C THR A 184 8.04 -7.95 12.71
N TRP A 185 8.18 -6.78 13.32
CA TRP A 185 8.08 -5.48 12.66
C TRP A 185 9.41 -4.74 12.68
N LYS A 186 9.83 -4.24 11.52
CA LYS A 186 11.04 -3.43 11.36
C LYS A 186 10.68 -2.01 10.97
N GLU A 187 11.21 -1.06 11.72
CA GLU A 187 11.13 0.35 11.36
C GLU A 187 11.92 0.59 10.06
N THR A 188 11.30 1.32 9.14
CA THR A 188 11.90 1.68 7.84
C THR A 188 11.95 3.19 7.59
N SER A 189 11.20 3.97 8.36
CA SER A 189 11.19 5.43 8.30
C SER A 189 10.69 6.00 9.62
N ASN A 190 11.27 7.13 10.03
CA ASN A 190 10.76 7.98 11.09
C ASN A 190 10.86 9.47 10.69
N ILE A 191 9.88 10.28 11.08
CA ILE A 191 9.87 11.74 10.89
C ILE A 191 9.32 12.37 12.17
N PHE A 192 10.18 13.05 12.92
CA PHE A 192 9.82 13.72 14.17
C PHE A 192 9.18 15.10 13.92
N HIS A 193 8.13 15.41 14.68
CA HIS A 193 7.45 16.71 14.72
C HIS A 193 7.47 17.26 16.15
N SER A 194 8.12 18.41 16.34
CA SER A 194 8.11 19.15 17.60
C SER A 194 6.78 19.86 17.81
N LYS A 195 6.52 20.31 19.05
CA LYS A 195 5.39 21.21 19.34
C LYS A 195 5.52 22.51 18.53
N ASP A 196 4.38 23.02 18.09
CA ASP A 196 4.26 24.31 17.43
C ASP A 196 2.88 24.93 17.74
N ASP A 197 2.59 26.08 17.15
CA ASP A 197 1.29 26.77 17.34
C ASP A 197 0.08 25.94 16.87
N LYS A 198 0.30 24.88 16.07
CA LYS A 198 -0.75 24.01 15.51
C LYS A 198 -0.85 22.67 16.26
N HIS A 199 0.19 22.28 16.99
CA HIS A 199 0.32 20.97 17.63
C HIS A 199 0.75 21.09 19.09
N LYS A 200 -0.17 20.76 20.00
CA LYS A 200 0.06 20.80 21.45
C LYS A 200 0.99 19.69 21.95
N HIS A 201 1.13 18.62 21.18
CA HIS A 201 1.91 17.43 21.52
C HIS A 201 2.96 17.19 20.44
N GLU A 202 4.11 16.65 20.85
CA GLU A 202 5.12 16.14 19.92
C GLU A 202 4.64 14.80 19.38
N PHE A 203 4.99 14.49 18.14
CA PHE A 203 4.68 13.21 17.56
C PHE A 203 5.71 12.80 16.51
N THR A 204 5.83 11.50 16.28
CA THR A 204 6.68 10.95 15.22
C THR A 204 5.84 10.13 14.26
N PHE A 205 6.00 10.36 12.96
CA PHE A 205 5.51 9.44 11.94
C PHE A 205 6.49 8.31 11.77
N PHE A 206 6.07 7.08 12.03
CA PHE A 206 6.81 5.86 11.78
C PHE A 206 6.19 5.07 10.63
N THR A 207 7.06 4.39 9.87
CA THR A 207 6.66 3.35 8.93
C THR A 207 7.35 2.05 9.30
N TYR A 208 6.57 1.03 9.66
CA TYR A 208 7.05 -0.33 9.89
C TYR A 208 6.69 -1.23 8.72
N LYS A 209 7.59 -2.17 8.41
CA LYS A 209 7.32 -3.29 7.51
C LYS A 209 7.46 -4.60 8.27
N ARG A 210 6.65 -5.58 7.90
CA ARG A 210 6.83 -6.93 8.41
C ARG A 210 8.16 -7.50 7.89
N ALA A 211 8.93 -8.12 8.79
CA ALA A 211 10.21 -8.76 8.48
C ALA A 211 10.05 -10.02 7.62
#